data_AF-A0A0F9RRZ7-F1
#
_entry.id   AF-A0A0F9RRZ7-F1
#
_cell.length_a   1.000
_cell.length_b   1.000
_cell.length_c   1.000
_cell.angle_alpha   90.00
_cell.angle_beta   90.00
_cell.angle_gamma   90.00
#
_symmetry.space_group_name_H-M   'P 1'
#
loop_
_entity.id
_entity.type
_entity.pdbx_description
1 polymer ?
#
loop_
_entity_poly.entity_id
_entity_poly.type
_entity_poly.pdbx_seq_one_letter_code
_entity_poly.pdbx_strand_id
1 'polypeptide(L)'
;MPQKTKKTKENISNLPTEDGNYNLFNKKGEIVYTGQGNIKNRIQSHVKDPKKQFTSFTYNIEHSSKKREQTEENRIKRHKPPQNKQKK
;
A
#
# COMPACT_ATOMS: atom_id res chain seq x y z
N MET A 1 -2.26 10.79 -19.28
CA MET A 1 -1.67 10.61 -17.92
C MET A 1 -2.35 9.44 -17.25
N PRO A 2 -1.65 8.43 -16.70
CA PRO A 2 -2.31 7.29 -16.08
C PRO A 2 -3.00 7.72 -14.79
N GLN A 3 -4.33 7.60 -14.75
CA GLN A 3 -5.13 7.87 -13.57
C GLN A 3 -4.69 6.91 -12.45
N LYS A 4 -3.95 7.41 -11.46
CA LYS A 4 -3.73 6.68 -10.20
C LYS A 4 -5.09 6.57 -9.51
N THR A 5 -5.81 5.49 -9.77
CA THR A 5 -7.14 5.24 -9.22
C THR A 5 -7.00 5.11 -7.71
N LYS A 6 -7.36 6.16 -6.96
CA LYS A 6 -7.46 6.11 -5.50
C LYS A 6 -8.68 5.26 -5.18
N LYS A 7 -8.47 4.01 -4.72
CA LYS A 7 -9.57 3.15 -4.28
C LYS A 7 -9.89 3.44 -2.81
N THR A 8 -11.17 3.62 -2.52
CA THR A 8 -11.72 3.74 -1.16
C THR A 8 -11.99 2.35 -0.57
N LYS A 9 -12.28 2.28 0.74
CA LYS A 9 -12.54 1.02 1.48
C LYS A 9 -13.64 0.15 0.86
N GLU A 10 -14.51 0.73 0.04
CA GLU A 10 -15.70 0.08 -0.52
C GLU A 10 -15.37 -0.93 -1.64
N ASN A 11 -14.16 -0.87 -2.24
CA ASN A 11 -13.78 -1.73 -3.38
C ASN A 11 -12.74 -2.82 -3.03
N ILE A 12 -12.70 -3.27 -1.79
CA ILE A 12 -11.72 -4.27 -1.33
C ILE A 12 -12.06 -5.69 -1.80
N SER A 13 -13.34 -6.00 -1.99
CA SER A 13 -13.82 -7.30 -2.51
C SER A 13 -13.25 -7.62 -3.89
N ASN A 14 -13.16 -6.60 -4.75
CA ASN A 14 -12.69 -6.68 -6.14
C ASN A 14 -11.18 -6.49 -6.29
N LEU A 15 -10.40 -6.61 -5.21
CA LEU A 15 -8.95 -6.56 -5.33
C LEU A 15 -8.39 -7.85 -5.91
N PRO A 16 -7.35 -7.75 -6.75
CA PRO A 16 -6.63 -8.91 -7.24
C PRO A 16 -5.97 -9.65 -6.06
N THR A 17 -6.00 -10.98 -6.13
CA THR A 17 -5.28 -11.88 -5.23
C THR A 17 -3.83 -12.09 -5.68
N GLU A 18 -3.25 -11.09 -6.33
CA GLU A 18 -1.89 -11.14 -6.87
C GLU A 18 -0.92 -10.39 -5.96
N ASP A 19 0.36 -10.73 -6.10
CA ASP A 19 1.44 -10.03 -5.41
C ASP A 19 1.73 -8.68 -6.06
N GLY A 20 2.03 -7.70 -5.22
CA GLY A 20 2.40 -6.37 -5.69
C GLY A 20 2.89 -5.46 -4.58
N ASN A 21 3.00 -4.19 -4.90
CA ASN A 21 3.26 -3.12 -3.94
C ASN A 21 2.02 -2.27 -3.73
N TYR A 22 1.81 -1.77 -2.52
CA TYR A 22 0.71 -0.88 -2.20
C TYR A 22 1.14 0.30 -1.33
N ASN A 23 0.37 1.37 -1.40
CA ASN A 23 0.47 2.55 -0.56
C ASN A 23 -0.87 2.79 0.13
N LEU A 24 -0.83 3.13 1.41
CA LEU A 24 -1.99 3.57 2.20
C LEU A 24 -1.93 5.08 2.41
N PHE A 25 -3.08 5.74 2.31
CA PHE A 25 -3.19 7.19 2.41
C PHE A 25 -4.11 7.61 3.57
N ASN A 26 -3.74 8.66 4.31
CA ASN A 26 -4.62 9.28 5.31
C ASN A 26 -5.67 10.19 4.66
N LYS A 27 -6.53 10.83 5.49
CA LYS A 27 -7.55 11.81 5.05
C LYS A 27 -6.96 12.99 4.27
N LYS A 28 -5.70 13.35 4.53
CA LYS A 28 -4.98 14.45 3.85
C LYS A 28 -4.39 14.02 2.50
N GLY A 29 -4.50 12.75 2.13
CA GLY A 29 -3.93 12.22 0.90
C GLY A 29 -2.43 11.97 0.95
N GLU A 30 -1.84 11.91 2.16
CA GLU A 30 -0.42 11.62 2.38
C GLU A 30 -0.19 10.11 2.55
N ILE A 31 0.94 9.61 2.06
CA ILE A 31 1.32 8.20 2.21
C ILE A 31 1.72 7.95 3.66
N VAL A 32 0.89 7.21 4.39
CA VAL A 32 1.18 6.83 5.79
C VAL A 32 1.94 5.53 5.89
N TYR A 33 1.79 4.66 4.90
CA TYR A 33 2.41 3.35 4.86
C TYR A 33 2.62 2.88 3.42
N THR A 34 3.73 2.20 3.15
CA THR A 34 3.98 1.45 1.92
C THR A 34 4.35 0.02 2.27
N GLY A 35 3.91 -0.94 1.48
CA GLY A 35 4.21 -2.35 1.71
C GLY A 35 4.16 -3.19 0.44
N GLN A 36 4.42 -4.49 0.60
CA GLN A 36 4.35 -5.48 -0.48
C GLN A 36 3.64 -6.78 -0.09
N GLY A 37 3.37 -7.60 -1.10
CA GLY A 37 2.79 -8.94 -1.00
C GLY A 37 1.40 -9.01 -1.63
N ASN A 38 0.63 -10.02 -1.25
CA ASN A 38 -0.70 -10.24 -1.81
C ASN A 38 -1.62 -9.04 -1.53
N ILE A 39 -2.05 -8.35 -2.59
CA ILE A 39 -2.74 -7.06 -2.48
C ILE A 39 -4.05 -7.20 -1.69
N LYS A 40 -4.91 -8.15 -2.06
CA LYS A 40 -6.20 -8.36 -1.38
C LYS A 40 -6.00 -8.65 0.10
N ASN A 41 -5.15 -9.62 0.44
CA ASN A 41 -4.94 -10.05 1.82
C ASN A 41 -4.32 -8.93 2.69
N ARG A 42 -3.34 -8.21 2.14
CA ARG A 42 -2.66 -7.12 2.86
C ARG A 42 -3.60 -5.96 3.13
N ILE A 43 -4.33 -5.48 2.11
CA ILE A 43 -5.27 -4.36 2.29
C ILE A 43 -6.41 -4.74 3.24
N GLN A 44 -6.96 -5.96 3.12
CA GLN A 44 -7.98 -6.46 4.06
C GLN A 44 -7.46 -6.53 5.49
N SER A 45 -6.22 -6.99 5.70
CA SER A 45 -5.61 -7.03 7.02
C SER A 45 -5.50 -5.65 7.65
N HIS A 46 -5.18 -4.61 6.87
CA HIS A 46 -5.10 -3.23 7.39
C HIS A 46 -6.49 -2.66 7.70
N VAL A 47 -7.54 -3.03 6.96
CA VAL A 47 -8.91 -2.60 7.28
C VAL A 47 -9.41 -3.17 8.60
N LYS A 48 -9.03 -4.41 8.91
CA LYS A 48 -9.37 -5.07 10.18
C LYS A 48 -8.55 -4.56 11.37
N ASP A 49 -7.48 -3.80 11.13
CA ASP A 49 -6.60 -3.28 12.17
C ASP A 49 -7.06 -1.88 12.61
N PRO A 50 -7.65 -1.73 13.82
CA PRO A 50 -8.15 -0.43 14.29
C PRO A 50 -7.02 0.60 14.52
N LYS A 51 -5.76 0.16 14.65
CA LYS A 51 -4.60 1.05 14.82
C LYS A 51 -4.13 1.64 13.49
N LYS A 52 -4.50 1.03 12.35
CA LYS A 52 -4.06 1.46 11.02
C LYS A 52 -5.19 2.16 10.28
N GLN A 53 -5.40 3.41 10.65
CA GLN A 53 -6.40 4.25 9.99
C GLN A 53 -5.85 4.78 8.65
N PHE A 54 -6.42 4.29 7.55
CA PHE A 54 -6.24 4.85 6.21
C PHE A 54 -7.61 5.09 5.56
N THR A 55 -7.66 5.98 4.57
CA THR A 55 -8.88 6.34 3.84
C THR A 55 -8.93 5.79 2.43
N SER A 56 -7.77 5.75 1.78
CA SER A 56 -7.62 5.28 0.41
C SER A 56 -6.30 4.54 0.25
N PHE A 57 -6.19 3.78 -0.82
CA PHE A 57 -4.99 3.04 -1.14
C PHE A 57 -4.77 3.00 -2.66
N THR A 58 -3.52 2.76 -3.05
CA THR A 58 -3.12 2.48 -4.43
C THR A 58 -2.28 1.23 -4.46
N TYR A 59 -2.33 0.44 -5.52
CA TYR A 59 -1.47 -0.73 -5.68
C TYR A 59 -0.94 -0.83 -7.12
N ASN A 60 0.12 -1.61 -7.27
CA ASN A 60 0.67 -2.06 -8.55
C ASN A 60 0.99 -3.54 -8.44
N ILE A 61 0.56 -4.34 -9.42
CA ILE A 61 0.90 -5.77 -9.48
C ILE A 61 2.34 -5.92 -9.94
N GLU A 62 3.11 -6.74 -9.22
CA GLU A 62 4.50 -7.03 -9.51
C GLU A 62 4.83 -8.41 -8.93
N HIS A 63 4.95 -9.41 -9.81
CA HIS A 63 5.18 -10.79 -9.39
C HIS A 63 6.61 -11.01 -8.90
N SER A 64 7.58 -10.22 -9.37
CA SER A 64 8.97 -10.36 -8.95
C SER A 64 9.18 -9.85 -7.52
N SER A 65 9.48 -10.77 -6.60
CA SER A 65 9.79 -10.42 -5.20
C SER A 65 10.93 -9.40 -5.09
N LYS A 66 11.97 -9.55 -5.91
CA LYS A 66 13.12 -8.62 -5.91
C LYS A 66 12.71 -7.21 -6.32
N LYS A 67 11.88 -7.07 -7.37
CA LYS A 67 11.38 -5.75 -7.80
C LYS A 67 10.43 -5.15 -6.77
N ARG A 68 9.60 -5.96 -6.10
CA ARG A 68 8.71 -5.49 -5.04
C ARG A 68 9.49 -4.93 -3.86
N GLU A 69 10.49 -5.66 -3.39
CA GLU A 69 11.36 -5.22 -2.30
C GLU A 69 12.07 -3.91 -2.66
N GLN A 70 12.71 -3.85 -3.83
CA GLN A 70 13.39 -2.64 -4.28
C GLN A 70 12.43 -1.44 -4.42
N THR A 71 11.20 -1.68 -4.90
CA THR A 71 10.17 -0.65 -5.01
C THR A 71 9.71 -0.16 -3.63
N GLU A 72 9.53 -1.07 -2.68
CA GLU A 72 9.16 -0.73 -1.30
C GLU A 72 10.25 0.10 -0.63
N GLU A 73 11.51 -0.34 -0.69
CA GLU A 73 12.65 0.39 -0.13
C GLU A 73 12.78 1.80 -0.74
N ASN A 74 12.65 1.91 -2.05
CA ASN A 74 12.68 3.19 -2.75
C ASN A 74 11.56 4.13 -2.28
N ARG A 75 10.35 3.60 -2.05
CA ARG A 75 9.22 4.39 -1.53
C ARG A 75 9.43 4.80 -0.07
N ILE A 76 9.98 3.92 0.76
CA ILE A 76 10.31 4.24 2.16
C ILE A 76 11.34 5.37 2.20
N LYS A 77 12.41 5.28 1.40
CA LYS A 77 13.45 6.32 1.32
C LYS A 77 12.91 7.66 0.82
N ARG A 78 12.05 7.63 -0.21
CA ARG A 78 11.51 8.86 -0.85
C ARG A 78 10.42 9.55 -0.03
N HIS A 79 9.48 8.78 0.52
CA HIS A 79 8.28 9.33 1.15
C HIS A 79 8.33 9.33 2.67
N LYS A 80 9.28 8.61 3.28
CA LYS A 80 9.44 8.44 4.74
C LYS A 80 8.10 8.23 5.46
N PRO A 81 7.27 7.27 5.03
CA PRO A 81 5.93 7.08 5.57
C PRO A 81 5.99 6.82 7.08
N PRO A 82 5.20 7.53 7.90
CA PRO A 82 5.30 7.51 9.37
C PRO A 82 5.03 6.15 10.01
N GLN A 83 4.25 5.27 9.36
CA GLN A 83 3.91 3.96 9.92
C GLN A 83 4.85 2.84 9.46
N ASN A 84 5.76 3.10 8.50
CA ASN A 84 6.82 2.15 8.22
C ASN A 84 7.87 2.28 9.32
N LYS A 85 8.21 1.17 9.99
CA LYS A 85 9.36 1.13 10.91
C LYS A 85 10.59 1.59 10.11
N GLN A 86 11.08 2.79 10.39
CA GLN A 86 12.33 3.25 9.82
C GLN A 86 13.42 2.33 10.36
N LYS A 87 14.07 1.56 9.48
CA LYS A 87 15.30 0.88 9.85
C LYS A 87 16.30 2.00 10.18
N LYS A 88 16.63 2.14 11.47
CA LYS A 88 17.70 3.01 11.95
C LYS A 88 19.03 2.55 11.36
#